data_AF-B4QXT2-F1
#
_entry.id   AF-B4QXT2-F1
#
_cell.length_a   1.000
_cell.length_b   1.000
_cell.length_c   1.000
_cell.angle_alpha   90.00
_cell.angle_beta   90.00
_cell.angle_gamma   90.00
#
_symmetry.space_group_name_H-M   'P 1'
#
loop_
_entity.id
_entity.type
_entity.pdbx_description
1 polymer ?
#
loop_
_entity_poly.entity_id
_entity_poly.type
_entity_poly.pdbx_seq_one_letter_code
_entity_poly.pdbx_strand_id
1 'polypeptide(L)' 'MNSDEVQLIKKTWEIPVATPTDSGAAILTQFFNRFPSNLEKFPFRDVPLEELSVSCT' A
#
# COMPACT_ATOMS: atom_id res chain seq x y z
N MET A 1 21.14 9.88 2.99
CA MET A 1 20.93 9.31 1.66
C MET A 1 21.90 9.95 0.69
N ASN A 2 22.66 9.13 -0.03
CA ASN A 2 23.51 9.60 -1.11
C ASN A 2 22.69 9.78 -2.41
N SER A 3 23.28 10.44 -3.41
CA SER A 3 22.59 10.72 -4.69
C SER A 3 22.12 9.44 -5.39
N ASP A 4 22.89 8.36 -5.32
CA ASP A 4 22.58 7.10 -6.00
C ASP A 4 21.39 6.38 -5.35
N GLU A 5 21.30 6.40 -4.02
CA GLU A 5 20.15 5.90 -3.26
C GLU A 5 18.87 6.67 -3.62
N VAL A 6 18.96 8.00 -3.77
CA VAL A 6 17.82 8.82 -4.19
C VAL A 6 17.35 8.42 -5.58
N GLN A 7 18.28 8.23 -6.53
CA GLN A 7 17.93 7.83 -7.89
C GLN A 7 17.33 6.43 -7.94
N LEU A 8 17.86 5.51 -7.14
CA LEU A 8 17.31 4.16 -7.03
C LEU A 8 15.88 4.18 -6.51
N ILE A 9 15.60 4.93 -5.43
CA ILE A 9 14.24 5.03 -4.87
C ILE A 9 13.28 5.63 -5.91
N LYS A 10 13.68 6.70 -6.61
CA LYS A 10 12.83 7.30 -7.64
C LYS A 10 12.48 6.28 -8.73
N LYS A 11 13.48 5.58 -9.24
CA LYS A 11 13.30 4.57 -10.29
C LYS A 11 12.42 3.41 -9.84
N THR A 12 12.58 2.94 -8.60
CA THR A 12 11.74 1.83 -8.10
C THR A 12 10.32 2.28 -7.76
N TRP A 13 10.13 3.54 -7.35
CA TRP A 13 8.82 4.12 -7.05
C TRP A 13 7.96 4.38 -8.30
N GLU A 14 8.57 4.49 -9.49
CA GLU A 14 7.84 4.56 -10.77
C GLU A 14 6.91 3.35 -10.98
N ILE A 15 7.28 2.17 -10.45
CA ILE A 15 6.49 0.93 -10.60
C ILE A 15 5.13 1.03 -9.89
N PRO A 16 5.06 1.26 -8.55
CA PRO A 16 3.77 1.35 -7.87
C PRO A 16 2.97 2.61 -8.24
N VAL A 17 3.62 3.69 -8.70
CA VAL A 17 2.94 4.91 -9.15
C VAL A 17 2.22 4.70 -10.49
N ALA A 18 2.61 3.72 -11.31
CA ALA A 18 1.90 3.41 -12.54
C ALA A 18 0.45 2.95 -12.30
N THR A 19 0.18 2.30 -11.15
CA THR A 19 -1.15 1.84 -10.72
C THR A 19 -1.37 2.13 -9.22
N PRO A 20 -1.57 3.40 -8.85
CA PRO A 20 -1.48 3.83 -7.45
C PRO A 20 -2.58 3.25 -6.56
N THR A 21 -3.79 3.02 -7.10
CA THR A 21 -4.89 2.39 -6.37
C THR A 21 -4.57 0.93 -6.04
N ASP A 22 -4.24 0.13 -7.05
CA ASP A 22 -3.93 -1.30 -6.89
C ASP A 22 -2.68 -1.52 -6.03
N SER A 23 -1.64 -0.72 -6.29
CA SER A 23 -0.39 -0.78 -5.53
C SER A 23 -0.60 -0.34 -4.08
N GLY A 24 -1.41 0.70 -3.85
CA GLY A 24 -1.77 1.16 -2.51
C GLY A 24 -2.57 0.11 -1.75
N ALA A 25 -3.56 -0.51 -2.38
CA ALA A 25 -4.33 -1.61 -1.80
C ALA A 25 -3.43 -2.80 -1.45
N ALA A 26 -2.54 -3.22 -2.35
CA ALA A 26 -1.59 -4.30 -2.09
C ALA A 26 -0.65 -3.99 -0.90
N ILE A 27 -0.11 -2.78 -0.84
CA ILE A 27 0.76 -2.32 0.26
C ILE A 27 0.00 -2.36 1.60
N LEU A 28 -1.22 -1.81 1.64
CA LEU A 28 -2.02 -1.75 2.85
C LEU A 28 -2.49 -3.14 3.30
N THR A 29 -2.94 -3.99 2.39
CA THR A 29 -3.32 -5.37 2.68
C THR A 29 -2.14 -6.15 3.25
N GLN A 30 -0.94 -6.03 2.67
CA GLN A 30 0.25 -6.69 3.19
C GLN A 30 0.64 -6.16 4.58
N PHE A 31 0.48 -4.85 4.82
CA PHE A 31 0.72 -4.22 6.11
C PHE A 31 -0.23 -4.73 7.19
N PHE A 32 -1.54 -4.77 6.93
CA PHE A 32 -2.53 -5.25 7.90
C PHE A 32 -2.45 -6.76 8.14
N ASN A 33 -2.13 -7.55 7.11
CA ASN A 33 -1.87 -8.98 7.29
C ASN A 33 -0.68 -9.24 8.24
N ARG A 34 0.34 -8.40 8.18
CA ARG A 34 1.52 -8.55 9.06
C ARG A 34 1.32 -7.91 10.43
N PHE A 35 0.55 -6.83 10.51
CA PHE A 35 0.32 -6.05 11.72
C PHE A 35 -1.17 -5.74 11.90
N PRO A 36 -1.99 -6.74 12.29
CA PRO A 36 -3.45 -6.60 12.29
C PRO A 36 -3.95 -5.53 13.27
N SER A 37 -3.27 -5.31 14.40
CA SER A 37 -3.62 -4.27 15.37
C SER A 37 -3.52 -2.85 14.82
N ASN A 38 -2.82 -2.64 13.69
CA ASN A 38 -2.77 -1.35 13.05
C ASN A 38 -4.08 -0.99 12.32
N LEU A 39 -4.90 -1.98 11.95
CA LEU A 39 -6.19 -1.75 11.28
C LEU A 39 -7.14 -0.91 12.15
N GLU A 40 -7.09 -1.09 13.48
CA GLU A 40 -7.87 -0.35 14.48
C GLU A 40 -7.75 1.19 14.39
N LYS A 41 -6.64 1.67 13.81
CA LYS A 41 -6.33 3.09 13.65
C LYS A 41 -7.00 3.70 12.42
N PHE A 42 -7.61 2.88 11.56
CA PHE A 42 -8.21 3.32 10.32
C PHE A 42 -9.74 3.36 10.44
N PRO A 43 -10.41 4.33 9.77
CA PRO A 43 -11.87 4.48 9.85
C PRO A 43 -12.62 3.30 9.21
N PHE A 44 -11.96 2.50 8.36
CA PHE A 44 -12.52 1.33 7.69
C PHE A 44 -12.21 0.02 8.41
N ARG A 45 -11.83 0.04 9.70
CA ARG A 45 -11.44 -1.15 10.46
C ARG A 45 -12.47 -2.28 10.50
N ASP A 46 -13.75 -1.94 10.31
CA ASP A 46 -14.86 -2.89 10.31
C ASP A 46 -15.12 -3.51 8.92
N VAL A 47 -14.37 -3.08 7.88
CA VAL A 47 -14.44 -3.63 6.53
C VAL A 47 -13.49 -4.83 6.43
N PRO A 48 -13.94 -6.01 5.95
CA PRO A 48 -13.08 -7.16 5.71
C PRO A 48 -11.91 -6.79 4.79
N LEU A 49 -10.70 -7.28 5.10
CA LEU A 49 -9.49 -6.96 4.31
C LEU A 49 -9.61 -7.40 2.85
N GLU A 50 -10.36 -8.48 2.59
CA GLU A 50 -10.66 -9.00 1.27
C GLU A 50 -11.46 -7.99 0.42
N GLU A 51 -12.34 -7.22 1.06
CA GLU A 51 -13.16 -6.19 0.42
C GLU A 51 -12.39 -4.89 0.15
N LEU A 52 -11.27 -4.66 0.84
CA LEU A 52 -10.37 -3.52 0.56
C LEU A 52 -9.65 -3.65 -0.79
N SER A 53 -9.53 -4.86 -1.33
CA SER A 53 -8.86 -5.14 -2.61
C SER A 53 -9.71 -4.87 -3.85
N VAL A 54 -11.01 -4.58 -3.66
CA VAL A 54 -11.98 -4.49 -4.77
C VAL A 54 -12.77 -3.19 -4.69
N SER A 55 -12.20 -2.09 -5.19
CA SER A 55 -13.02 -0.93 -5.58
C SER A 55 -12.30 0.01 -6.55
N CYS A 56 -12.28 -0.38 -7.83
CA CYS A 56 -12.38 0.53 -8.98
C CYS A 56 -12.63 -0.30 -10.26
N THR A 57 -13.90 -0.57 -10.54
CA THR A 57 -14.41 -0.86 -11.90
C THR A 57 -15.27 0.29 -12.35
#